data_AF-A0A3A8JUB6-F1
#
_entry.id   AF-A0A3A8JUB6-F1
#
_cell.length_a   1.000
_cell.length_b   1.000
_cell.length_c   1.000
_cell.angle_alpha   90.00
_cell.angle_beta   90.00
_cell.angle_gamma   90.00
#
_symmetry.space_group_name_H-M   'P 1'
#
loop_
_entity.id
_entity.type
_entity.pdbx_description
1 polymer ?
#
loop_
_entity_poly.entity_id
_entity_poly.type
_entity_poly.pdbx_seq_one_letter_code
_entity_poly.pdbx_strand_id
1 'polypeptide(L)'
;MELRKKLGAAALLAATAMATAAGCGGRDSDPDPVPDAGCTGVCSTDAGTDAGTTDAGTDAGTTDAGTTNQIAAARKLSFGSKATLRNVVVTDVHYEKLSELGNNSWRSYFWVTDPAAPKEGLFIHKFYTDTPDTYRPQPGDTVDIEGYFGTEPNYEPFSGRRHHLANQRTPAVPLAITPKTTDAGVGARPPANEVTAEQLEASLGTAQNSAAFLGTRVHLAGPLTLTNPTPEALKRLDSSGTPPIYYGFEVGNGILVFHDKTRDRNLSDGGVEVRCDFQKEALDGGAVTFPNGISGVWDTYTFAPCTDGGTDITGCGSNSSDSGVPGSTKPYTYTIIPQDCADLGVVPPAP
;
A
#
# COMPACT_ATOMS: atom_id res chain seq x y z
N MET A 1 13.61 -16.11 -44.65
CA MET A 1 13.49 -14.89 -43.83
C MET A 1 13.21 -15.37 -42.42
N GLU A 2 14.20 -15.89 -41.69
CA GLU A 2 15.59 -15.40 -41.50
C GLU A 2 15.62 -14.01 -40.83
N LEU A 3 16.46 -13.93 -39.80
CA LEU A 3 16.58 -12.90 -38.77
C LEU A 3 16.66 -11.46 -39.33
N ARG A 4 15.95 -10.51 -38.71
CA ARG A 4 16.39 -9.11 -38.47
C ARG A 4 15.33 -8.27 -37.75
N LYS A 5 15.47 -8.14 -36.43
CA LYS A 5 15.22 -6.91 -35.62
C LYS A 5 15.68 -7.13 -34.17
N LYS A 6 16.98 -7.39 -34.01
CA LYS A 6 17.74 -7.19 -32.76
C LYS A 6 18.83 -6.16 -33.02
N LEU A 7 19.23 -5.45 -31.95
CA LEU A 7 20.38 -4.54 -31.79
C LEU A 7 20.21 -3.06 -32.20
N GLY A 8 20.69 -2.19 -31.30
CA GLY A 8 20.70 -0.72 -31.39
C GLY A 8 19.82 -0.07 -30.31
N ALA A 9 20.35 0.45 -29.19
CA ALA A 9 21.74 0.59 -28.75
C ALA A 9 21.87 0.41 -27.22
N ALA A 10 23.11 0.30 -26.73
CA ALA A 10 23.44 0.03 -25.33
C ALA A 10 24.02 1.25 -24.59
N ALA A 11 24.26 1.04 -23.28
CA ALA A 11 25.07 1.84 -22.36
C ALA A 11 24.42 3.06 -21.68
N LEU A 12 24.12 2.90 -20.39
CA LEU A 12 24.99 3.50 -19.38
C LEU A 12 25.18 2.54 -18.19
N LEU A 13 26.44 2.22 -17.88
CA LEU A 13 26.81 1.53 -16.64
C LEU A 13 26.94 2.57 -15.53
N ALA A 14 26.16 2.41 -14.46
CA ALA A 14 26.43 3.04 -13.18
C ALA A 14 26.18 2.00 -12.08
N ALA A 15 27.27 1.47 -11.52
CA ALA A 15 27.19 0.58 -10.37
C ALA A 15 26.90 1.40 -9.11
N THR A 16 25.87 0.99 -8.36
CA THR A 16 25.76 1.31 -6.94
C THR A 16 25.52 0.01 -6.19
N ALA A 17 26.44 -0.32 -5.29
CA ALA A 17 26.27 -1.44 -4.39
C ALA A 17 25.11 -1.13 -3.44
N MET A 18 23.99 -1.83 -3.60
CA MET A 18 22.96 -1.84 -2.56
C MET A 18 23.46 -2.70 -1.41
N ALA A 19 24.18 -2.05 -0.50
CA ALA A 19 24.48 -2.59 0.81
C ALA A 19 23.17 -3.01 1.48
N THR A 20 23.14 -4.23 1.99
CA THR A 20 21.98 -4.80 2.69
C THR A 20 21.81 -4.12 4.05
N ALA A 21 21.21 -2.94 4.05
CA ALA A 21 20.68 -2.31 5.24
C ALA A 21 19.42 -3.08 5.68
N ALA A 22 19.61 -4.08 6.54
CA ALA A 22 18.50 -4.77 7.19
C ALA A 22 17.78 -3.78 8.13
N GLY A 23 16.70 -3.19 7.63
CA GLY A 23 15.83 -2.33 8.44
C GLY A 23 15.13 -3.15 9.51
N CYS A 24 15.50 -2.97 10.77
CA CYS A 24 14.88 -3.61 11.93
C CYS A 24 13.44 -3.11 12.12
N GLY A 25 12.50 -3.67 11.34
CA GLY A 25 11.11 -3.24 11.23
C GLY A 25 10.06 -4.23 11.75
N GLY A 26 10.46 -5.43 12.21
CA GLY A 26 9.56 -6.41 12.83
C GLY A 26 9.67 -6.43 14.35
N ARG A 27 8.63 -6.91 15.02
CA ARG A 27 8.73 -7.60 16.32
C ARG A 27 7.53 -8.54 16.50
N ASP A 28 7.81 -9.81 16.31
CA ASP A 28 7.54 -10.92 17.23
C ASP A 28 6.53 -10.62 18.36
N SER A 29 5.47 -11.41 18.39
CA SER A 29 4.51 -11.47 19.49
C SER A 29 4.71 -12.80 20.23
N ASP A 30 5.43 -12.79 21.34
CA ASP A 30 5.38 -13.90 22.29
C ASP A 30 5.71 -13.44 23.72
N PRO A 31 4.96 -13.87 24.75
CA PRO A 31 5.22 -13.54 26.14
C PRO A 31 5.88 -14.71 26.89
N ASP A 32 7.21 -14.78 26.90
CA ASP A 32 8.00 -15.23 28.07
C ASP A 32 9.52 -15.07 27.84
N PRO A 33 10.33 -14.88 28.90
CA PRO A 33 11.74 -14.52 28.77
C PRO A 33 12.67 -15.74 28.61
N VAL A 34 13.41 -15.79 27.49
CA VAL A 34 14.49 -16.76 27.24
C VAL A 34 15.76 -15.97 26.85
N PRO A 35 16.96 -16.28 27.39
CA PRO A 35 18.07 -15.31 27.42
C PRO A 35 18.83 -15.14 26.11
N ASP A 36 19.48 -13.97 26.00
CA ASP A 36 20.21 -13.39 24.86
C ASP A 36 20.90 -14.36 23.89
N ALA A 37 20.51 -14.27 22.61
CA ALA A 37 21.37 -14.55 21.46
C ALA A 37 21.71 -13.21 20.80
N GLY A 38 22.97 -12.78 20.92
CA GLY A 38 23.34 -11.36 20.81
C GLY A 38 23.45 -10.80 19.39
N CYS A 39 22.96 -9.56 19.20
CA CYS A 39 23.41 -8.67 18.14
C CYS A 39 24.75 -8.01 18.51
N THR A 40 25.86 -8.75 18.44
CA THR A 40 27.21 -8.17 18.48
C THR A 40 27.68 -7.81 17.07
N GLY A 41 27.51 -6.55 16.67
CA GLY A 41 27.86 -6.07 15.34
C GLY A 41 28.24 -4.59 15.35
N VAL A 42 29.49 -4.30 15.71
CA VAL A 42 30.06 -2.95 15.74
C VAL A 42 30.41 -2.50 14.31
N CYS A 43 30.09 -1.26 13.92
CA CYS A 43 30.55 -0.65 12.66
C CYS A 43 31.00 0.81 12.84
N SER A 44 32.11 0.99 13.55
CA SER A 44 33.12 2.04 13.34
C SER A 44 34.37 1.34 12.76
N THR A 45 35.28 1.88 11.93
CA THR A 45 35.57 3.20 11.32
C THR A 45 36.47 2.90 10.08
N ASP A 46 36.94 3.78 9.19
CA ASP A 46 36.91 5.25 8.99
C ASP A 46 37.06 5.54 7.47
N ALA A 47 36.68 6.74 6.99
CA ALA A 47 37.15 7.30 5.72
C ALA A 47 36.84 8.82 5.57
N GLY A 48 37.49 9.70 6.35
CA GLY A 48 37.66 11.11 5.96
C GLY A 48 37.44 12.15 7.06
N THR A 49 38.51 12.54 7.72
CA THR A 49 38.56 13.53 8.80
C THR A 49 38.60 14.99 8.29
N ASP A 50 38.39 15.91 9.24
CA ASP A 50 38.66 17.36 9.23
C ASP A 50 37.58 18.28 8.64
N ALA A 51 37.18 19.39 9.30
CA ALA A 51 37.33 19.80 10.71
C ALA A 51 36.35 20.97 10.99
N GLY A 52 35.77 21.07 12.18
CA GLY A 52 34.91 22.22 12.53
C GLY A 52 34.03 22.03 13.76
N THR A 53 34.55 22.33 14.95
CA THR A 53 33.80 22.32 16.21
C THR A 53 33.03 23.62 16.45
N THR A 54 31.70 23.58 16.52
CA THR A 54 30.91 24.53 17.34
C THR A 54 29.54 23.96 17.73
N ASP A 55 29.01 24.42 18.87
CA ASP A 55 27.62 24.25 19.31
C ASP A 55 26.59 24.56 18.22
N ALA A 56 25.51 23.76 18.18
CA ALA A 56 24.15 24.27 18.06
C ALA A 56 23.11 23.17 18.40
N GLY A 57 22.40 23.33 19.52
CA GLY A 57 21.06 22.75 19.63
C GLY A 57 20.16 23.48 18.63
N THR A 58 19.66 22.79 17.62
CA THR A 58 18.76 23.35 16.61
C THR A 58 17.67 22.34 16.28
N ASP A 59 16.43 22.82 16.18
CA ASP A 59 15.29 21.99 15.81
C ASP A 59 15.54 21.22 14.51
N ALA A 60 15.20 19.93 14.52
CA ALA A 60 15.01 19.16 13.30
C ALA A 60 13.80 19.75 12.57
N GLY A 61 14.08 20.64 11.61
CA GLY A 61 13.12 21.59 11.09
C GLY A 61 11.80 20.96 10.64
N THR A 62 10.70 21.50 11.16
CA THR A 62 9.37 21.31 10.58
C THR A 62 9.36 21.91 9.18
N THR A 63 9.66 21.08 8.18
CA THR A 63 9.22 21.34 6.81
C THR A 63 7.70 21.20 6.78
N ASP A 64 7.01 22.28 7.15
CA ASP A 64 5.64 22.52 6.72
C ASP A 64 5.66 22.53 5.18
N ALA A 65 5.36 21.37 4.60
CA ALA A 65 4.98 21.32 3.20
C ALA A 65 3.72 22.19 3.10
N GLY A 66 3.83 23.32 2.38
CA GLY A 66 2.71 24.23 2.20
C GLY A 66 1.46 23.48 1.73
N THR A 67 0.27 24.01 2.03
CA THR A 67 -1.03 23.32 1.87
C THR A 67 -1.39 22.87 0.45
N THR A 68 -0.51 23.08 -0.53
CA THR A 68 -0.65 22.66 -1.92
C THR A 68 0.46 21.66 -2.26
N ASN A 69 0.11 20.46 -2.73
CA ASN A 69 1.05 19.38 -3.08
C ASN A 69 1.85 18.80 -1.89
N GLN A 70 1.35 18.98 -0.66
CA GLN A 70 1.92 18.46 0.58
C GLN A 70 2.23 16.95 0.53
N ILE A 71 1.34 16.14 -0.07
CA ILE A 71 1.54 14.69 -0.24
C ILE A 71 2.67 14.39 -1.23
N ALA A 72 2.74 15.09 -2.35
CA ALA A 72 3.80 14.92 -3.34
C ALA A 72 5.18 15.35 -2.80
N ALA A 73 5.22 16.27 -1.85
CA ALA A 73 6.41 16.61 -1.07
C ALA A 73 6.75 15.50 -0.07
N ALA A 74 5.77 15.02 0.72
CA ALA A 74 5.96 13.96 1.70
C ALA A 74 6.52 12.67 1.08
N ARG A 75 6.03 12.24 -0.11
CA ARG A 75 6.54 11.05 -0.83
C ARG A 75 8.00 11.15 -1.29
N LYS A 76 8.63 12.34 -1.22
CA LYS A 76 10.03 12.58 -1.62
C LYS A 76 10.99 12.70 -0.43
N LEU A 77 10.48 12.60 0.80
CA LEU A 77 11.30 12.61 2.01
C LEU A 77 12.14 11.34 2.12
N SER A 78 13.21 11.41 2.89
CA SER A 78 13.95 10.23 3.34
C SER A 78 13.15 9.46 4.42
N PHE A 79 13.35 8.15 4.51
CA PHE A 79 12.78 7.32 5.58
C PHE A 79 13.07 7.92 6.97
N GLY A 80 12.07 7.96 7.85
CA GLY A 80 12.18 8.52 9.19
C GLY A 80 12.15 10.06 9.26
N SER A 81 11.92 10.76 8.15
CA SER A 81 11.73 12.21 8.17
C SER A 81 10.32 12.56 8.65
N LYS A 82 10.20 13.59 9.49
CA LYS A 82 8.89 14.11 9.92
C LYS A 82 8.17 14.79 8.75
N ALA A 83 6.86 14.61 8.66
CA ALA A 83 5.97 15.25 7.70
C ALA A 83 4.68 15.70 8.38
N THR A 84 4.15 16.82 7.90
CA THR A 84 2.86 17.37 8.34
C THR A 84 1.95 17.50 7.13
N LEU A 85 0.76 16.92 7.23
CA LEU A 85 -0.35 17.08 6.30
C LEU A 85 -1.47 17.86 6.98
N ARG A 86 -2.10 18.80 6.27
CA ARG A 86 -3.18 19.68 6.74
C ARG A 86 -4.39 19.56 5.84
N ASN A 87 -5.57 19.44 6.44
CA ASN A 87 -6.86 19.33 5.75
C ASN A 87 -6.91 18.25 4.65
N VAL A 88 -6.22 17.13 4.84
CA VAL A 88 -6.33 15.98 3.94
C VAL A 88 -7.60 15.19 4.25
N VAL A 89 -8.23 14.61 3.22
CA VAL A 89 -9.47 13.86 3.36
C VAL A 89 -9.19 12.37 3.28
N VAL A 90 -9.73 11.60 4.23
CA VAL A 90 -9.73 10.13 4.19
C VAL A 90 -10.55 9.69 2.97
N THR A 91 -9.88 9.14 1.96
CA THR A 91 -10.56 8.69 0.73
C THR A 91 -11.15 7.31 0.90
N ASP A 92 -10.44 6.41 1.57
CA ASP A 92 -10.81 5.02 1.81
C ASP A 92 -10.06 4.42 3.02
N VAL A 93 -10.67 3.46 3.70
CA VAL A 93 -10.08 2.75 4.85
C VAL A 93 -9.78 1.31 4.44
N HIS A 94 -8.51 0.94 4.33
CA HIS A 94 -8.07 -0.42 3.98
C HIS A 94 -8.43 -1.41 5.09
N TYR A 95 -7.99 -1.12 6.31
CA TYR A 95 -8.07 -2.01 7.46
C TYR A 95 -8.46 -1.22 8.71
N GLU A 96 -9.24 -1.84 9.59
CA GLU A 96 -9.50 -1.34 10.93
C GLU A 96 -9.66 -2.50 11.91
N LYS A 97 -9.18 -2.29 13.14
CA LYS A 97 -9.42 -3.19 14.27
C LYS A 97 -9.54 -2.39 15.56
N LEU A 98 -10.60 -2.67 16.30
CA LEU A 98 -10.79 -2.22 17.68
C LEU A 98 -9.91 -3.05 18.62
N SER A 99 -9.26 -2.40 19.58
CA SER A 99 -8.45 -3.06 20.59
C SER A 99 -9.27 -4.04 21.45
N GLU A 100 -8.81 -5.28 21.53
CA GLU A 100 -9.38 -6.33 22.39
C GLU A 100 -9.12 -6.08 23.89
N LEU A 101 -8.26 -5.11 24.23
CA LEU A 101 -7.94 -4.72 25.62
C LEU A 101 -9.02 -3.83 26.27
N GLY A 102 -10.15 -3.59 25.60
CA GLY A 102 -11.30 -2.87 26.15
C GLY A 102 -11.11 -1.36 26.34
N ASN A 103 -10.02 -0.79 25.82
CA ASN A 103 -9.66 0.62 25.96
C ASN A 103 -10.19 1.53 24.83
N ASN A 104 -11.01 1.00 23.92
CA ASN A 104 -11.58 1.70 22.76
C ASN A 104 -10.58 2.30 21.75
N SER A 105 -9.29 1.97 21.86
CA SER A 105 -8.27 2.41 20.89
C SER A 105 -8.40 1.65 19.56
N TRP A 106 -8.17 2.34 18.45
CA TRP A 106 -8.26 1.77 17.09
C TRP A 106 -6.89 1.71 16.41
N ARG A 107 -6.61 0.57 15.76
CA ARG A 107 -5.58 0.43 14.71
C ARG A 107 -6.28 0.54 13.37
N SER A 108 -5.79 1.40 12.49
CA SER A 108 -6.43 1.66 11.20
C SER A 108 -5.42 2.00 10.13
N TYR A 109 -5.60 1.43 8.95
CA TYR A 109 -4.80 1.72 7.76
C TYR A 109 -5.71 2.29 6.69
N PHE A 110 -5.39 3.46 6.16
CA PHE A 110 -6.28 4.23 5.30
C PHE A 110 -5.51 5.13 4.34
N TRP A 111 -6.16 5.49 3.23
CA TRP A 111 -5.65 6.45 2.27
C TRP A 111 -6.19 7.83 2.57
N VAL A 112 -5.34 8.83 2.35
CA VAL A 112 -5.72 10.24 2.34
C VAL A 112 -5.37 10.87 1.00
N THR A 113 -6.12 11.90 0.61
CA THR A 113 -5.84 12.74 -0.55
C THR A 113 -5.96 14.20 -0.16
N ASP A 114 -5.08 15.03 -0.71
CA ASP A 114 -5.14 16.49 -0.58
C ASP A 114 -6.21 17.02 -1.56
N PRO A 115 -7.32 17.65 -1.11
CA PRO A 115 -8.32 18.20 -2.02
C PRO A 115 -7.78 19.31 -2.93
N ALA A 116 -6.69 19.98 -2.56
CA ALA A 116 -6.01 20.97 -3.42
C ALA A 116 -5.08 20.32 -4.46
N ALA A 117 -4.75 19.03 -4.29
CA ALA A 117 -3.93 18.24 -5.20
C ALA A 117 -4.53 16.82 -5.37
N PRO A 118 -5.73 16.68 -5.97
CA PRO A 118 -6.53 15.44 -5.90
C PRO A 118 -5.94 14.23 -6.64
N LYS A 119 -4.79 14.39 -7.32
CA LYS A 119 -4.00 13.33 -7.95
C LYS A 119 -2.89 12.78 -7.05
N GLU A 120 -2.78 13.31 -5.83
CA GLU A 120 -1.72 12.99 -4.88
C GLU A 120 -2.31 12.35 -3.62
N GLY A 121 -2.09 11.04 -3.49
CA GLY A 121 -2.52 10.25 -2.34
C GLY A 121 -1.35 9.71 -1.52
N LEU A 122 -1.65 9.36 -0.27
CA LEU A 122 -0.71 8.75 0.67
C LEU A 122 -1.43 7.77 1.59
N PHE A 123 -0.72 6.71 2.00
CA PHE A 123 -1.22 5.77 2.99
C PHE A 123 -0.85 6.21 4.41
N ILE A 124 -1.69 5.88 5.38
CA ILE A 124 -1.50 6.24 6.78
C ILE A 124 -1.56 4.97 7.63
N HIS A 125 -0.52 4.78 8.44
CA HIS A 125 -0.44 3.72 9.45
C HIS A 125 -0.74 4.29 10.83
N LYS A 126 -1.99 4.17 11.29
CA LYS A 126 -2.40 4.47 12.66
C LYS A 126 -2.39 3.19 13.51
N PHE A 127 -1.65 3.21 14.60
CA PHE A 127 -1.62 2.17 15.63
C PHE A 127 -2.45 2.54 16.87
N TYR A 128 -2.62 1.60 17.79
CA TYR A 128 -3.39 1.78 19.02
C TYR A 128 -2.82 2.85 19.97
N THR A 129 -1.52 3.15 19.87
CA THR A 129 -0.82 4.14 20.69
C THR A 129 -0.82 5.55 20.09
N ASP A 130 -1.33 5.70 18.87
CA ASP A 130 -1.30 6.96 18.13
C ASP A 130 -2.45 7.87 18.52
N THR A 131 -2.24 9.18 18.46
CA THR A 131 -3.13 10.15 19.09
C THR A 131 -4.10 10.79 18.10
N PRO A 132 -5.39 10.98 18.47
CA PRO A 132 -6.08 10.31 19.56
C PRO A 132 -6.25 8.81 19.25
N ASP A 133 -6.10 7.99 20.29
CA ASP A 133 -6.11 6.52 20.19
C ASP A 133 -7.48 6.00 19.76
N THR A 134 -8.53 6.63 20.25
CA THR A 134 -9.95 6.39 19.96
C THR A 134 -10.42 6.80 18.57
N TYR A 135 -9.63 7.52 17.75
CA TYR A 135 -10.07 7.91 16.41
C TYR A 135 -10.10 6.71 15.46
N ARG A 136 -11.30 6.42 14.96
CA ARG A 136 -11.59 5.49 13.87
C ARG A 136 -11.83 6.31 12.61
N PRO A 137 -10.97 6.26 11.58
CA PRO A 137 -11.17 7.01 10.35
C PRO A 137 -12.42 6.52 9.62
N GLN A 138 -13.22 7.43 9.08
CA GLN A 138 -14.29 7.15 8.13
C GLN A 138 -14.02 7.85 6.78
N PRO A 139 -14.38 7.25 5.64
CA PRO A 139 -14.20 7.90 4.35
C PRO A 139 -15.05 9.18 4.23
N GLY A 140 -14.40 10.29 3.90
CA GLY A 140 -14.96 11.65 3.93
C GLY A 140 -14.43 12.51 5.09
N ASP A 141 -13.83 11.89 6.12
CA ASP A 141 -13.27 12.62 7.26
C ASP A 141 -12.13 13.55 6.82
N THR A 142 -12.13 14.78 7.34
CA THR A 142 -11.06 15.76 7.10
C THR A 142 -10.17 15.83 8.34
N VAL A 143 -8.85 15.65 8.14
CA VAL A 143 -7.87 15.56 9.22
C VAL A 143 -6.61 16.38 8.92
N ASP A 144 -5.92 16.82 9.97
CA ASP A 144 -4.47 17.03 9.91
C ASP A 144 -3.76 15.75 10.38
N ILE A 145 -2.57 15.48 9.85
CA ILE A 145 -1.74 14.34 10.23
C ILE A 145 -0.29 14.83 10.39
N GLU A 146 0.30 14.59 11.55
CA GLU A 146 1.73 14.75 11.80
C GLU A 146 2.33 13.36 12.07
N GLY A 147 3.36 12.99 11.33
CA GLY A 147 3.94 11.65 11.35
C GLY A 147 5.31 11.57 10.70
N TYR A 148 5.78 10.35 10.50
CA TYR A 148 7.10 10.07 9.95
C TYR A 148 6.96 9.29 8.65
N PHE A 149 7.69 9.73 7.63
CA PHE A 149 7.67 9.11 6.31
C PHE A 149 8.34 7.74 6.35
N GLY A 150 7.64 6.75 5.79
CA GLY A 150 8.10 5.38 5.67
C GLY A 150 7.72 4.74 4.35
N THR A 151 8.24 3.54 4.16
CA THR A 151 8.06 2.70 2.98
C THR A 151 7.86 1.28 3.49
N GLU A 152 6.85 0.57 2.98
CA GLU A 152 6.61 -0.82 3.40
C GLU A 152 7.84 -1.70 3.18
N PRO A 153 8.15 -2.60 4.12
CA PRO A 153 9.29 -3.50 3.97
C PRO A 153 9.05 -4.52 2.85
N ASN A 154 10.13 -5.04 2.28
CA ASN A 154 10.08 -6.02 1.20
C ASN A 154 9.52 -7.39 1.60
N TYR A 155 9.07 -7.59 2.84
CA TYR A 155 8.40 -8.82 3.30
C TYR A 155 6.91 -8.62 3.53
N GLU A 156 6.37 -7.40 3.42
CA GLU A 156 4.94 -7.16 3.59
C GLU A 156 4.18 -7.60 2.32
N PRO A 157 3.25 -8.57 2.41
CA PRO A 157 2.47 -9.00 1.26
C PRO A 157 1.46 -7.92 0.83
N PHE A 158 1.09 -7.91 -0.44
CA PHE A 158 0.04 -7.07 -1.05
C PHE A 158 0.27 -5.54 -1.04
N SER A 159 1.18 -5.01 -0.22
CA SER A 159 1.38 -3.56 -0.08
C SER A 159 2.49 -2.99 -0.96
N GLY A 160 3.49 -3.80 -1.35
CA GLY A 160 4.42 -3.48 -2.43
C GLY A 160 5.19 -2.17 -2.27
N ARG A 161 5.95 -2.04 -1.17
CA ARG A 161 6.76 -0.84 -0.86
C ARG A 161 5.94 0.45 -0.78
N ARG A 162 4.66 0.38 -0.44
CA ARG A 162 3.76 1.55 -0.32
C ARG A 162 4.38 2.65 0.54
N HIS A 163 4.25 3.88 0.08
CA HIS A 163 4.70 5.06 0.82
C HIS A 163 3.65 5.44 1.87
N HIS A 164 4.06 5.65 3.11
CA HIS A 164 3.14 5.97 4.21
C HIS A 164 3.65 7.07 5.16
N LEU A 165 2.74 7.63 5.96
CA LEU A 165 3.09 8.20 7.26
C LEU A 165 2.71 7.24 8.38
N ALA A 166 3.61 7.09 9.35
CA ALA A 166 3.44 6.27 10.54
C ALA A 166 3.94 7.01 11.79
N ASN A 167 3.85 6.35 12.94
CA ASN A 167 4.57 6.71 14.15
C ASN A 167 6.08 6.43 14.04
N GLN A 168 6.91 7.09 14.85
CA GLN A 168 8.32 6.73 15.00
C GLN A 168 8.48 5.72 16.13
N ARG A 169 9.21 4.63 15.88
CA ARG A 169 9.50 3.59 16.89
C ARG A 169 10.64 3.96 17.85
N THR A 170 11.68 4.62 17.33
CA THR A 170 12.91 4.92 18.08
C THR A 170 13.44 6.33 17.73
N PRO A 171 13.41 7.30 18.67
CA PRO A 171 12.62 7.29 19.89
C PRO A 171 11.12 7.09 19.59
N ALA A 172 10.35 6.62 20.57
CA ALA A 172 8.93 6.41 20.39
C ALA A 172 8.19 7.76 20.31
N VAL A 173 7.66 8.10 19.13
CA VAL A 173 6.85 9.29 18.90
C VAL A 173 5.55 8.85 18.21
N PRO A 174 4.38 8.97 18.86
CA PRO A 174 3.10 8.62 18.27
C PRO A 174 2.82 9.39 16.97
N LEU A 175 2.09 8.77 16.04
CA LEU A 175 1.41 9.52 14.99
C LEU A 175 0.39 10.46 15.67
N ALA A 176 0.28 11.70 15.20
CA ALA A 176 -0.71 12.64 15.69
C ALA A 176 -1.70 13.00 14.58
N ILE A 177 -2.96 12.60 14.75
CA ILE A 177 -4.07 12.94 13.86
C ILE A 177 -4.92 13.97 14.59
N THR A 178 -5.28 15.07 13.92
CA THR A 178 -6.24 16.05 14.44
C THR A 178 -7.47 16.06 13.55
N PRO A 179 -8.55 15.36 13.93
CA PRO A 179 -9.82 15.43 13.21
C PRO A 179 -10.37 16.87 13.16
N LYS A 180 -10.85 17.27 11.99
CA LYS A 180 -11.53 18.56 11.74
C LYS A 180 -13.02 18.35 11.50
N THR A 181 -13.32 17.36 10.67
CA THR A 181 -14.68 16.90 10.34
C THR A 181 -14.66 15.39 10.38
N THR A 182 -15.57 14.78 11.16
CA THR A 182 -15.76 13.33 11.21
C THR A 182 -17.17 12.97 10.73
N ASP A 183 -17.36 11.72 10.32
CA ASP A 183 -18.65 11.15 9.92
C ASP A 183 -19.30 11.90 8.74
N ALA A 184 -18.50 12.58 7.92
CA ALA A 184 -18.96 13.35 6.76
C ALA A 184 -19.53 12.47 5.64
N GLY A 185 -19.20 11.18 5.66
CA GLY A 185 -19.71 10.16 4.74
C GLY A 185 -19.11 10.23 3.34
N VAL A 186 -19.44 9.21 2.54
CA VAL A 186 -18.75 8.96 1.26
C VAL A 186 -18.91 10.08 0.21
N GLY A 187 -19.96 10.90 0.33
CA GLY A 187 -20.17 12.07 -0.53
C GLY A 187 -19.28 13.28 -0.22
N ALA A 188 -18.56 13.28 0.92
CA ALA A 188 -17.60 14.32 1.28
C ALA A 188 -16.17 14.03 0.81
N ARG A 189 -15.91 12.83 0.27
CA ARG A 189 -14.64 12.47 -0.36
C ARG A 189 -14.40 13.35 -1.61
N PRO A 190 -13.14 13.66 -1.97
CA PRO A 190 -12.82 14.09 -3.33
C PRO A 190 -13.39 13.08 -4.35
N PRO A 191 -13.93 13.54 -5.49
CA PRO A 191 -14.38 12.63 -6.54
C PRO A 191 -13.20 11.78 -7.05
N ALA A 192 -13.48 10.56 -7.49
CA ALA A 192 -12.47 9.72 -8.12
C ALA A 192 -11.88 10.42 -9.35
N ASN A 193 -10.59 10.23 -9.59
CA ASN A 193 -9.95 10.75 -10.79
C ASN A 193 -10.39 9.93 -12.00
N GLU A 194 -11.10 10.57 -12.94
CA GLU A 194 -11.35 10.01 -14.26
C GLU A 194 -10.02 9.74 -14.98
N VAL A 195 -9.77 8.48 -15.35
CA VAL A 195 -8.51 8.03 -15.95
C VAL A 195 -8.74 7.14 -17.18
N THR A 196 -7.74 7.13 -18.07
CA THR A 196 -7.64 6.13 -19.15
C THR A 196 -6.63 5.04 -18.80
N ALA A 197 -6.68 3.90 -19.49
CA ALA A 197 -5.73 2.81 -19.29
C ALA A 197 -4.27 3.28 -19.52
N GLU A 198 -4.04 4.11 -20.54
CA GLU A 198 -2.73 4.65 -20.89
C GLU A 198 -2.15 5.56 -19.79
N GLN A 199 -3.01 6.28 -19.05
CA GLN A 199 -2.60 7.11 -17.91
C GLN A 199 -2.19 6.25 -16.70
N LEU A 200 -2.88 5.14 -16.46
CA LEU A 200 -2.51 4.18 -15.42
C LEU A 200 -1.22 3.43 -15.80
N GLU A 201 -1.13 2.92 -17.03
CA GLU A 201 0.08 2.27 -17.58
C GLU A 201 1.32 3.18 -17.52
N ALA A 202 1.18 4.48 -17.79
CA ALA A 202 2.27 5.44 -17.69
C ALA A 202 2.90 5.46 -16.27
N SER A 203 2.11 5.21 -15.22
CA SER A 203 2.61 5.12 -13.83
C SER A 203 3.61 3.98 -13.65
N LEU A 204 3.45 2.88 -14.39
CA LEU A 204 4.35 1.70 -14.36
C LEU A 204 5.78 2.00 -14.85
N GLY A 205 5.97 3.12 -15.56
CA GLY A 205 7.26 3.60 -16.05
C GLY A 205 7.90 4.70 -15.18
N THR A 206 7.24 5.10 -14.08
CA THR A 206 7.69 6.20 -13.20
C THR A 206 8.18 5.70 -11.85
N ALA A 207 9.06 6.47 -11.21
CA ALA A 207 9.43 6.21 -9.81
C ALA A 207 8.22 6.48 -8.89
N GLN A 208 7.97 5.59 -7.93
CA GLN A 208 6.82 5.61 -7.03
C GLN A 208 6.54 6.98 -6.38
N ASN A 209 7.57 7.68 -5.92
CA ASN A 209 7.42 9.01 -5.32
C ASN A 209 6.75 10.04 -6.25
N SER A 210 6.81 9.82 -7.56
CA SER A 210 6.36 10.71 -8.63
C SER A 210 5.29 10.07 -9.53
N ALA A 211 4.78 8.89 -9.18
CA ALA A 211 3.73 8.22 -9.94
C ALA A 211 2.39 8.94 -9.79
N ALA A 212 1.72 9.21 -10.91
CA ALA A 212 0.44 9.89 -10.91
C ALA A 212 -0.64 9.02 -10.26
N PHE A 213 -1.58 9.66 -9.56
CA PHE A 213 -2.74 9.01 -8.92
C PHE A 213 -2.40 8.00 -7.80
N LEU A 214 -1.13 7.78 -7.46
CA LEU A 214 -0.71 6.87 -6.40
C LEU A 214 -1.41 7.22 -5.07
N GLY A 215 -2.10 6.24 -4.49
CA GLY A 215 -2.85 6.35 -3.24
C GLY A 215 -4.16 7.15 -3.36
N THR A 216 -4.60 7.51 -4.57
CA THR A 216 -5.87 8.22 -4.80
C THR A 216 -6.94 7.29 -5.36
N ARG A 217 -8.20 7.69 -5.20
CA ARG A 217 -9.29 7.04 -5.92
C ARG A 217 -9.23 7.40 -7.41
N VAL A 218 -9.38 6.40 -8.26
CA VAL A 218 -9.49 6.53 -9.71
C VAL A 218 -10.80 5.89 -10.19
N HIS A 219 -11.30 6.35 -11.33
CA HIS A 219 -12.37 5.72 -12.10
C HIS A 219 -11.88 5.47 -13.52
N LEU A 220 -11.74 4.19 -13.88
CA LEU A 220 -11.44 3.76 -15.24
C LEU A 220 -12.77 3.53 -15.96
N ALA A 221 -13.14 4.48 -16.81
CA ALA A 221 -14.44 4.50 -17.48
C ALA A 221 -14.70 3.27 -18.36
N GLY A 222 -15.97 2.85 -18.41
CA GLY A 222 -16.43 1.68 -19.16
C GLY A 222 -16.83 1.94 -20.61
N PRO A 223 -17.27 0.88 -21.34
CA PRO A 223 -17.39 -0.50 -20.85
C PRO A 223 -16.03 -1.21 -20.80
N LEU A 224 -15.79 -1.96 -19.72
CA LEU A 224 -14.63 -2.84 -19.59
C LEU A 224 -15.07 -4.31 -19.60
N THR A 225 -14.16 -5.19 -20.02
CA THR A 225 -14.34 -6.65 -19.97
C THR A 225 -13.21 -7.24 -19.12
N LEU A 226 -13.52 -8.26 -18.32
CA LEU A 226 -12.51 -9.07 -17.63
C LEU A 226 -11.77 -9.92 -18.68
N THR A 227 -10.48 -9.67 -18.87
CA THR A 227 -9.68 -10.31 -19.93
C THR A 227 -8.87 -11.50 -19.45
N ASN A 228 -8.47 -11.51 -18.18
CA ASN A 228 -7.73 -12.61 -17.58
C ASN A 228 -8.18 -12.82 -16.12
N PRO A 229 -8.87 -13.92 -15.77
CA PRO A 229 -9.25 -14.21 -14.39
C PRO A 229 -8.05 -14.67 -13.53
N THR A 230 -6.94 -15.06 -14.16
CA THR A 230 -5.76 -15.64 -13.50
C THR A 230 -4.47 -14.94 -13.95
N PRO A 231 -4.33 -13.62 -13.76
CA PRO A 231 -3.12 -12.89 -14.14
C PRO A 231 -1.95 -13.35 -13.27
N GLU A 232 -0.85 -13.78 -13.90
CA GLU A 232 0.33 -14.29 -13.18
C GLU A 232 0.84 -13.28 -12.13
N ALA A 233 0.74 -11.98 -12.42
CA ALA A 233 1.10 -10.89 -11.53
C ALA A 233 0.34 -10.84 -10.18
N LEU A 234 -0.80 -11.53 -10.03
CA LEU A 234 -1.59 -11.59 -8.79
C LEU A 234 -1.65 -13.01 -8.19
N LYS A 235 -0.79 -13.91 -8.64
CA LYS A 235 -0.73 -15.32 -8.20
C LYS A 235 -0.11 -15.46 -6.81
N ARG A 236 -0.71 -16.31 -5.96
CA ARG A 236 -0.12 -16.77 -4.71
C ARG A 236 1.06 -17.70 -5.02
N LEU A 237 2.22 -17.41 -4.44
CA LEU A 237 3.38 -18.29 -4.48
C LEU A 237 3.46 -19.06 -3.15
N ASP A 238 3.23 -20.38 -3.21
CA ASP A 238 3.26 -21.28 -2.05
C ASP A 238 3.72 -22.69 -2.48
N SER A 239 3.91 -23.59 -1.52
CA SER A 239 4.36 -24.98 -1.77
C SER A 239 3.25 -26.03 -1.79
N SER A 240 1.98 -25.63 -1.64
CA SER A 240 0.90 -26.49 -1.15
C SER A 240 0.37 -27.54 -2.13
N GLY A 241 0.76 -27.48 -3.40
CA GLY A 241 0.30 -28.40 -4.45
C GLY A 241 -1.20 -28.31 -4.78
N THR A 242 -1.94 -27.40 -4.15
CA THR A 242 -3.34 -27.10 -4.50
C THR A 242 -3.40 -26.31 -5.82
N PRO A 243 -4.57 -26.21 -6.46
CA PRO A 243 -4.77 -25.26 -7.55
C PRO A 243 -4.30 -23.84 -7.15
N PRO A 244 -3.65 -23.10 -8.05
CA PRO A 244 -3.10 -21.78 -7.74
C PRO A 244 -4.20 -20.80 -7.35
N ILE A 245 -4.00 -20.11 -6.23
CA ILE A 245 -4.87 -19.00 -5.80
C ILE A 245 -4.37 -17.71 -6.46
N TYR A 246 -5.29 -16.87 -6.88
CA TYR A 246 -5.02 -15.53 -7.38
C TYR A 246 -5.73 -14.51 -6.50
N TYR A 247 -5.17 -13.30 -6.38
CA TYR A 247 -5.70 -12.21 -5.56
C TYR A 247 -6.37 -11.11 -6.39
N GLY A 248 -6.81 -11.46 -7.60
CA GLY A 248 -7.56 -10.58 -8.47
C GLY A 248 -7.41 -10.92 -9.94
N PHE A 249 -7.89 -10.02 -10.79
CA PHE A 249 -8.09 -10.25 -12.22
C PHE A 249 -7.58 -9.07 -13.05
N GLU A 250 -7.56 -9.25 -14.37
CA GLU A 250 -7.22 -8.24 -15.37
C GLU A 250 -8.47 -7.76 -16.10
N VAL A 251 -8.55 -6.47 -16.38
CA VAL A 251 -9.59 -5.87 -17.23
C VAL A 251 -9.00 -5.07 -18.38
N GLY A 252 -9.75 -5.00 -19.48
CA GLY A 252 -9.40 -4.18 -20.64
C GLY A 252 -8.08 -4.61 -21.28
N ASN A 253 -7.08 -3.74 -21.27
CA ASN A 253 -5.79 -3.98 -21.93
C ASN A 253 -4.64 -4.17 -20.93
N GLY A 254 -4.85 -4.95 -19.86
CA GLY A 254 -3.78 -5.25 -18.88
C GLY A 254 -3.88 -4.48 -17.56
N ILE A 255 -5.00 -3.84 -17.26
CA ILE A 255 -5.19 -3.17 -15.96
C ILE A 255 -5.53 -4.23 -14.91
N LEU A 256 -4.67 -4.34 -13.88
CA LEU A 256 -4.83 -5.28 -12.79
C LEU A 256 -5.75 -4.73 -11.69
N VAL A 257 -6.64 -5.58 -11.20
CA VAL A 257 -7.57 -5.29 -10.10
C VAL A 257 -7.26 -6.22 -8.94
N PHE A 258 -6.83 -5.68 -7.79
CA PHE A 258 -6.59 -6.46 -6.57
C PHE A 258 -7.88 -6.51 -5.73
N HIS A 259 -8.46 -7.69 -5.61
CA HIS A 259 -9.86 -7.87 -5.22
C HIS A 259 -10.09 -8.23 -3.74
N ASP A 260 -9.16 -7.89 -2.83
CA ASP A 260 -9.19 -8.30 -1.41
C ASP A 260 -10.58 -8.15 -0.75
N LYS A 261 -11.24 -7.02 -1.00
CA LYS A 261 -12.53 -6.67 -0.41
C LYS A 261 -13.75 -7.07 -1.23
N THR A 262 -13.58 -7.56 -2.45
CA THR A 262 -14.68 -7.93 -3.34
C THR A 262 -14.75 -9.43 -3.62
N ARG A 263 -13.69 -10.18 -3.28
CA ARG A 263 -13.62 -11.64 -3.27
C ARG A 263 -14.52 -12.28 -2.19
N ASP A 264 -15.07 -13.45 -2.47
CA ASP A 264 -15.72 -14.31 -1.46
C ASP A 264 -14.73 -14.65 -0.32
N ARG A 265 -15.19 -14.58 0.93
CA ARG A 265 -14.37 -14.90 2.11
C ARG A 265 -14.92 -16.09 2.88
N ASN A 266 -14.09 -17.11 3.10
CA ASN A 266 -14.42 -18.20 4.02
C ASN A 266 -14.33 -17.67 5.47
N LEU A 267 -15.37 -17.94 6.25
CA LEU A 267 -15.48 -17.54 7.65
C LEU A 267 -15.00 -18.67 8.57
N SER A 268 -14.55 -18.30 9.77
CA SER A 268 -13.98 -19.25 10.74
C SER A 268 -15.01 -20.22 11.35
N ASP A 269 -16.31 -19.95 11.18
CA ASP A 269 -17.42 -20.84 11.53
C ASP A 269 -17.77 -21.86 10.42
N GLY A 270 -17.04 -21.83 9.29
CA GLY A 270 -17.30 -22.65 8.12
C GLY A 270 -18.30 -22.05 7.12
N GLY A 271 -18.79 -20.82 7.37
CA GLY A 271 -19.59 -20.06 6.43
C GLY A 271 -18.77 -19.48 5.27
N VAL A 272 -19.46 -18.90 4.29
CA VAL A 272 -18.87 -18.09 3.23
C VAL A 272 -19.58 -16.74 3.21
N GLU A 273 -18.84 -15.67 3.44
CA GLU A 273 -19.28 -14.32 3.12
C GLU A 273 -19.20 -14.14 1.60
N VAL A 274 -20.35 -14.26 0.94
CA VAL A 274 -20.47 -14.05 -0.50
C VAL A 274 -20.35 -12.56 -0.80
N ARG A 275 -19.46 -12.21 -1.74
CA ARG A 275 -19.25 -10.84 -2.22
C ARG A 275 -19.42 -10.80 -3.74
N CYS A 276 -18.94 -9.74 -4.39
CA CYS A 276 -18.93 -9.60 -5.84
C CYS A 276 -17.66 -10.23 -6.44
N ASP A 277 -17.48 -11.54 -6.26
CA ASP A 277 -16.30 -12.26 -6.73
C ASP A 277 -16.34 -12.52 -8.24
N PHE A 278 -16.05 -11.48 -9.01
CA PHE A 278 -16.03 -11.53 -10.47
C PHE A 278 -14.92 -12.42 -11.05
N GLN A 279 -13.85 -12.70 -10.29
CA GLN A 279 -12.87 -13.70 -10.71
C GLN A 279 -13.52 -15.08 -10.73
N LYS A 280 -14.24 -15.44 -9.65
CA LYS A 280 -14.99 -16.69 -9.57
C LYS A 280 -16.05 -16.80 -10.67
N GLU A 281 -16.84 -15.76 -10.89
CA GLU A 281 -17.84 -15.75 -11.97
C GLU A 281 -17.23 -16.05 -13.35
N ALA A 282 -16.07 -15.45 -13.66
CA ALA A 282 -15.35 -15.73 -14.90
C ALA A 282 -14.74 -17.15 -14.95
N LEU A 283 -14.26 -17.68 -13.82
CA LEU A 283 -13.73 -19.05 -13.72
C LEU A 283 -14.83 -20.12 -13.86
N ASP A 284 -16.04 -19.83 -13.40
CA ASP A 284 -17.23 -20.69 -13.57
C ASP A 284 -17.82 -20.64 -15.01
N GLY A 285 -17.13 -19.95 -15.93
CA GLY A 285 -17.48 -19.86 -17.36
C GLY A 285 -18.32 -18.64 -17.75
N GLY A 286 -18.51 -17.69 -16.82
CA GLY A 286 -19.20 -16.43 -17.08
C GLY A 286 -18.38 -15.45 -17.93
N ALA A 287 -19.07 -14.52 -18.59
CA ALA A 287 -18.45 -13.41 -19.31
C ALA A 287 -18.69 -12.11 -18.53
N VAL A 288 -17.71 -11.69 -17.73
CA VAL A 288 -17.82 -10.51 -16.88
C VAL A 288 -17.52 -9.23 -17.66
N THR A 289 -18.45 -8.27 -17.57
CA THR A 289 -18.28 -6.91 -18.08
C THR A 289 -18.66 -5.88 -17.02
N PHE A 290 -18.01 -4.73 -17.07
CA PHE A 290 -18.26 -3.58 -16.20
C PHE A 290 -18.77 -2.43 -17.09
N PRO A 291 -20.10 -2.30 -17.31
CA PRO A 291 -20.64 -1.36 -18.30
C PRO A 291 -20.28 0.10 -18.01
N ASN A 292 -20.24 0.46 -16.73
CA ASN A 292 -19.87 1.79 -16.26
C ASN A 292 -18.37 1.93 -15.94
N GLY A 293 -17.57 0.87 -16.13
CA GLY A 293 -16.16 0.85 -15.73
C GLY A 293 -15.97 0.42 -14.27
N ILE A 294 -14.76 0.66 -13.74
CA ILE A 294 -14.39 0.29 -12.36
C ILE A 294 -13.75 1.46 -11.61
N SER A 295 -13.96 1.47 -10.31
CA SER A 295 -13.40 2.43 -9.36
C SER A 295 -12.57 1.71 -8.30
N GLY A 296 -11.76 2.48 -7.58
CA GLY A 296 -10.99 2.01 -6.44
C GLY A 296 -9.76 2.87 -6.21
N VAL A 297 -8.92 2.49 -5.25
CA VAL A 297 -7.64 3.19 -5.02
C VAL A 297 -6.60 2.67 -6.01
N TRP A 298 -5.91 3.56 -6.74
CA TRP A 298 -4.75 3.20 -7.55
C TRP A 298 -3.50 3.17 -6.67
N ASP A 299 -2.97 1.97 -6.41
CA ASP A 299 -1.85 1.82 -5.48
C ASP A 299 -0.99 0.59 -5.80
N THR A 300 0.14 0.48 -5.10
CA THR A 300 1.13 -0.58 -5.28
C THR A 300 0.64 -1.93 -4.76
N TYR A 301 1.06 -2.98 -5.48
CA TYR A 301 0.88 -4.39 -5.15
C TYR A 301 2.21 -5.13 -5.27
N THR A 302 2.46 -6.07 -4.35
CA THR A 302 3.51 -7.10 -4.45
C THR A 302 3.01 -8.41 -3.85
N PHE A 303 3.74 -9.50 -4.05
CA PHE A 303 3.52 -10.73 -3.30
C PHE A 303 4.77 -11.17 -2.54
N ALA A 304 4.63 -11.35 -1.23
CA ALA A 304 5.69 -11.83 -0.33
C ALA A 304 5.35 -13.25 0.15
N PRO A 305 5.93 -14.32 -0.46
CA PRO A 305 5.67 -15.70 -0.04
C PRO A 305 6.20 -15.96 1.37
N CYS A 306 5.62 -16.92 2.07
CA CYS A 306 6.18 -17.44 3.31
C CYS A 306 7.50 -18.16 3.06
N THR A 307 8.49 -17.96 3.93
CA THR A 307 9.85 -18.55 3.76
C THR A 307 9.87 -20.07 3.84
N ASP A 308 8.94 -20.66 4.58
CA ASP A 308 8.70 -22.10 4.69
C ASP A 308 7.82 -22.67 3.55
N GLY A 309 7.31 -21.82 2.66
CA GLY A 309 6.36 -22.19 1.61
C GLY A 309 4.92 -22.40 2.10
N GLY A 310 4.59 -21.95 3.32
CA GLY A 310 3.25 -22.03 3.92
C GLY A 310 2.16 -21.26 3.16
N THR A 311 0.90 -21.54 3.50
CA THR A 311 -0.29 -21.01 2.80
C THR A 311 -0.96 -19.84 3.50
N ASP A 312 -0.70 -19.64 4.79
CA ASP A 312 -1.16 -18.47 5.56
C ASP A 312 -0.18 -17.30 5.35
N ILE A 313 -0.37 -16.61 4.23
CA ILE A 313 0.49 -15.50 3.79
C ILE A 313 0.55 -14.34 4.80
N THR A 314 -0.48 -14.21 5.64
CA THR A 314 -0.61 -13.15 6.65
C THR A 314 -0.17 -13.56 8.05
N GLY A 315 -0.06 -14.86 8.34
CA GLY A 315 0.24 -15.41 9.66
C GLY A 315 1.51 -16.26 9.75
N CYS A 316 2.24 -16.49 8.64
CA CYS A 316 3.40 -17.39 8.62
C CYS A 316 4.67 -16.89 9.36
N GLY A 317 4.61 -15.75 10.06
CA GLY A 317 5.66 -15.24 10.95
C GLY A 317 6.94 -14.74 10.26
N SER A 318 7.31 -15.30 9.10
CA SER A 318 8.45 -14.86 8.29
C SER A 318 8.16 -15.01 6.80
N ASN A 319 7.75 -13.89 6.18
CA ASN A 319 7.65 -13.75 4.73
C ASN A 319 9.04 -13.46 4.13
N SER A 320 9.25 -13.88 2.88
CA SER A 320 10.49 -13.66 2.15
C SER A 320 10.76 -12.18 1.95
N SER A 321 12.00 -11.77 2.21
CA SER A 321 12.50 -10.42 1.92
C SER A 321 12.74 -10.15 0.42
N ASP A 322 12.61 -11.18 -0.41
CA ASP A 322 12.65 -11.14 -1.88
C ASP A 322 11.23 -11.14 -2.47
N SER A 323 10.33 -10.29 -1.94
CA SER A 323 9.02 -10.08 -2.56
C SER A 323 9.12 -9.31 -3.87
N GLY A 324 8.18 -9.59 -4.75
CA GLY A 324 8.05 -8.91 -6.03
C GLY A 324 6.72 -9.25 -6.70
N VAL A 325 6.58 -8.81 -7.94
CA VAL A 325 5.45 -9.17 -8.79
C VAL A 325 5.69 -10.59 -9.33
N PRO A 326 4.85 -11.58 -9.00
CA PRO A 326 5.02 -12.94 -9.53
C PRO A 326 5.03 -12.96 -11.07
N GLY A 327 5.87 -13.81 -11.64
CA GLY A 327 6.12 -13.84 -13.09
C GLY A 327 6.93 -12.65 -13.64
N SER A 328 7.49 -11.79 -12.78
CA SER A 328 8.27 -10.61 -13.19
C SER A 328 9.55 -10.44 -12.35
N THR A 329 10.40 -9.50 -12.77
CA THR A 329 11.54 -8.99 -11.98
C THR A 329 11.23 -7.66 -11.30
N LYS A 330 10.00 -7.15 -11.43
CA LYS A 330 9.59 -5.88 -10.79
C LYS A 330 9.34 -6.09 -9.29
N PRO A 331 9.80 -5.16 -8.42
CA PRO A 331 9.59 -5.25 -6.96
C PRO A 331 8.16 -4.94 -6.52
N TYR A 332 7.37 -4.29 -7.37
CA TYR A 332 5.93 -4.05 -7.23
C TYR A 332 5.34 -3.73 -8.61
N THR A 333 4.02 -3.84 -8.71
CA THR A 333 3.20 -3.29 -9.80
C THR A 333 2.16 -2.36 -9.17
N TYR A 334 1.26 -1.82 -9.98
CA TYR A 334 0.12 -1.05 -9.52
C TYR A 334 -1.17 -1.79 -9.87
N THR A 335 -2.19 -1.61 -9.04
CA THR A 335 -3.51 -2.22 -9.15
C THR A 335 -4.58 -1.20 -8.80
N ILE A 336 -5.76 -1.30 -9.42
CA ILE A 336 -6.96 -0.71 -8.84
C ILE A 336 -7.40 -1.61 -7.68
N ILE A 337 -7.68 -1.02 -6.52
CA ILE A 337 -8.13 -1.71 -5.31
C ILE A 337 -9.55 -1.24 -4.97
N PRO A 338 -10.61 -1.92 -5.48
CA PRO A 338 -12.00 -1.66 -5.11
C PRO A 338 -12.19 -1.84 -3.60
N GLN A 339 -12.97 -0.96 -2.97
CA GLN A 339 -13.19 -1.02 -1.53
C GLN A 339 -14.52 -1.69 -1.14
N ASP A 340 -15.45 -1.80 -2.09
CA ASP A 340 -16.71 -2.51 -1.99
C ASP A 340 -17.20 -2.92 -3.39
N CYS A 341 -18.43 -3.43 -3.49
CA CYS A 341 -19.03 -3.83 -4.77
C CYS A 341 -19.57 -2.66 -5.62
N ALA A 342 -19.86 -1.51 -5.01
CA ALA A 342 -20.30 -0.33 -5.74
C ALA A 342 -19.15 0.25 -6.57
N ASP A 343 -17.89 0.10 -6.09
CA ASP A 343 -16.68 0.37 -6.87
C ASP A 343 -16.58 -0.48 -8.15
N LEU A 344 -17.26 -1.63 -8.23
CA LEU A 344 -17.33 -2.48 -9.44
C LEU A 344 -18.65 -2.30 -10.22
N GLY A 345 -19.39 -1.22 -9.97
CA GLY A 345 -20.66 -0.93 -10.64
C GLY A 345 -21.85 -1.78 -10.16
N VAL A 346 -21.67 -2.60 -9.12
CA VAL A 346 -22.74 -3.38 -8.50
C VAL A 346 -23.25 -2.64 -7.28
N VAL A 347 -24.45 -2.07 -7.37
CA VAL A 347 -25.16 -1.60 -6.17
C VAL A 347 -25.54 -2.85 -5.36
N PRO A 348 -25.06 -3.04 -4.12
CA PRO A 348 -25.51 -4.16 -3.29
C PRO A 348 -27.02 -4.03 -3.07
N PRO A 349 -27.75 -5.16 -2.96
CA PRO A 349 -29.18 -5.10 -2.63
C PRO A 349 -29.37 -4.33 -1.31
N ALA A 350 -30.38 -3.47 -1.27
CA ALA A 350 -30.69 -2.69 -0.08
C ALA A 350 -30.97 -3.62 1.12
N PRO A 351 -30.54 -3.25 2.34
CA PRO A 351 -30.67 -4.07 3.55
C PRO A 351 -32.12 -4.26 4.01
#